data_AF-C5TBI6-F1
#
_entry.id   AF-C5TBI6-F1
#
_cell.length_a   1.000
_cell.length_b   1.000
_cell.length_c   1.000
_cell.angle_alpha   90.00
_cell.angle_beta   90.00
_cell.angle_gamma   90.00
#
_symmetry.space_group_name_H-M   'P 1'
#
loop_
_entity.id
_entity.type
_entity.pdbx_description
1 polymer ?
#
loop_
_entity_poly.entity_id
_entity_poly.type
_entity_poly.pdbx_seq_one_letter_code
_entity_poly.pdbx_strand_id
1 'polypeptide(L)'
;MASRSPSPTAPAAARPIDIALLASVFVVAACGLLYELAAGALASYLLGDSVLQFSTIIGTYLFAMGVGSWLSRYFERQLPAHFLRIELMVALVGGALPATLFVANAYVPGAFRLLLYGMVLVVGTLVGLEIPLVMRILKRNVALKDLVSQVLTFDYLGALAVSLAFPLLLVPHLGLIRTGLLFGLMNAVVAVWAVWLFRWEIRRLRAHVLACAAVLGALLAGLAGADHITTFAEDKFYQDRIVFSAASPYQRIVVTNGKLGHRLFLNGNLQFAERDEYRYHEALVHPAMAAHGSPRKVAVLGGGDGMAVREILKYPSVESVTLVELDPQMTQLFSQHDTLTRLNGGALNDPRVHIVNADAFQWLQQDAVPDTAGPGQGASAP
;
A
#
# COMPACT_ATOMS: atom_id res chain seq x y z
N MET A 1 45.46 -49.65 25.71
CA MET A 1 44.00 -49.50 25.52
C MET A 1 43.71 -48.02 25.32
N ALA A 2 43.62 -47.58 24.08
CA ALA A 2 43.31 -46.18 23.74
C ALA A 2 41.80 -45.96 23.79
N SER A 3 41.37 -45.01 24.61
CA SER A 3 39.99 -44.55 24.75
C SER A 3 39.55 -43.83 23.48
N ARG A 4 38.54 -44.39 22.79
CA ARG A 4 37.88 -43.74 21.65
C ARG A 4 37.08 -42.54 22.15
N SER A 5 37.47 -41.35 21.70
CA SER A 5 36.65 -40.15 21.73
C SER A 5 35.37 -40.36 20.88
N PRO A 6 34.20 -39.85 21.30
CA PRO A 6 32.99 -39.94 20.50
C PRO A 6 33.09 -38.98 19.31
N SER A 7 32.90 -39.52 18.12
CA SER A 7 32.81 -38.80 16.85
C SER A 7 31.64 -37.80 16.85
N PRO A 8 31.80 -36.60 16.26
CA PRO A 8 30.71 -35.63 16.12
C PRO A 8 29.65 -36.21 15.18
N THR A 9 28.43 -36.37 15.68
CA THR A 9 27.27 -36.75 14.89
C THR A 9 27.02 -35.71 13.80
N ALA A 10 27.00 -36.13 12.54
CA ALA A 10 26.67 -35.30 11.39
C ALA A 10 25.29 -34.63 11.57
N PRO A 11 25.08 -33.41 11.06
CA PRO A 11 23.79 -32.73 11.16
C PRO A 11 22.72 -33.59 10.46
N ALA A 12 21.70 -34.01 11.22
CA ALA A 12 20.57 -34.75 10.69
C ALA A 12 19.88 -33.89 9.62
N ALA A 13 19.75 -34.44 8.40
CA ALA A 13 19.03 -33.78 7.32
C ALA A 13 17.60 -33.41 7.79
N ALA A 14 17.20 -32.15 7.55
CA ALA A 14 15.90 -31.65 7.96
C ALA A 14 14.77 -32.52 7.40
N ARG A 15 13.81 -32.91 8.23
CA ARG A 15 12.68 -33.73 7.77
C ARG A 15 11.78 -32.85 6.88
N PRO A 16 11.09 -33.44 5.88
CA PRO A 16 10.21 -32.69 4.98
C PRO A 16 9.10 -31.90 5.71
N ILE A 17 8.69 -32.35 6.90
CA ILE A 17 7.74 -31.65 7.76
C ILE A 17 8.28 -30.34 8.34
N ASP A 18 9.57 -30.31 8.70
CA ASP A 18 10.21 -29.12 9.27
C ASP A 18 10.40 -28.05 8.19
N ILE A 19 10.78 -28.47 6.98
CA ILE A 19 10.90 -27.59 5.80
C ILE A 19 9.52 -26.99 5.44
N ALA A 20 8.48 -27.81 5.43
CA ALA A 20 7.11 -27.35 5.16
C ALA A 20 6.62 -26.32 6.19
N LEU A 21 6.95 -26.52 7.47
CA LEU A 21 6.60 -25.56 8.52
C LEU A 21 7.41 -24.27 8.42
N LEU A 22 8.70 -24.34 8.10
CA LEU A 22 9.51 -23.14 7.86
C LEU A 22 9.01 -22.35 6.64
N ALA A 23 8.62 -23.04 5.57
CA ALA A 23 7.97 -22.41 4.43
C ALA A 23 6.62 -21.74 4.82
N SER A 24 5.86 -22.34 5.73
CA SER A 24 4.65 -21.70 6.26
C SER A 24 4.96 -20.44 7.06
N VAL A 25 6.02 -20.43 7.89
CA VAL A 25 6.45 -19.22 8.64
C VAL A 25 6.73 -18.07 7.68
N PHE A 26 7.40 -18.32 6.56
CA PHE A 26 7.67 -17.29 5.56
C PHE A 26 6.38 -16.65 5.01
N VAL A 27 5.40 -17.48 4.62
CA VAL A 27 4.12 -16.99 4.07
C VAL A 27 3.31 -16.26 5.12
N VAL A 28 3.29 -16.78 6.34
CA VAL A 28 2.55 -16.22 7.47
C VAL A 28 3.12 -14.87 7.88
N ALA A 29 4.44 -14.75 8.01
CA ALA A 29 5.13 -13.48 8.28
C ALA A 29 4.87 -12.44 7.17
N ALA A 30 4.91 -12.88 5.91
CA ALA A 30 4.55 -12.06 4.77
C ALA A 30 3.11 -11.52 4.88
N CYS A 31 2.14 -12.37 5.27
CA CYS A 31 0.76 -11.95 5.49
C CYS A 31 0.62 -10.98 6.67
N GLY A 32 1.28 -11.26 7.79
CA GLY A 32 1.27 -10.40 8.97
C GLY A 32 1.72 -8.97 8.66
N LEU A 33 2.87 -8.81 8.00
CA LEU A 33 3.36 -7.48 7.63
C LEU A 33 2.44 -6.81 6.59
N LEU A 34 1.91 -7.57 5.63
CA LEU A 34 1.01 -7.00 4.62
C LEU A 34 -0.20 -6.33 5.25
N TYR A 35 -0.85 -6.96 6.22
CA TYR A 35 -2.06 -6.40 6.82
C TYR A 35 -1.78 -5.12 7.61
N GLU A 36 -0.61 -5.03 8.25
CA GLU A 36 -0.12 -3.80 8.89
C GLU A 36 0.10 -2.69 7.85
N LEU A 37 0.83 -2.99 6.75
CA LEU A 37 1.08 -2.03 5.67
C LEU A 37 -0.20 -1.59 4.97
N ALA A 38 -1.15 -2.50 4.75
CA ALA A 38 -2.44 -2.21 4.13
C ALA A 38 -3.30 -1.32 5.03
N ALA A 39 -3.33 -1.57 6.35
CA ALA A 39 -3.99 -0.70 7.31
C ALA A 39 -3.35 0.70 7.33
N GLY A 40 -2.02 0.78 7.34
CA GLY A 40 -1.24 2.02 7.29
C GLY A 40 -1.54 2.85 6.04
N ALA A 41 -1.45 2.22 4.87
CA ALA A 41 -1.74 2.84 3.59
C ALA A 41 -3.19 3.35 3.51
N LEU A 42 -4.16 2.54 3.95
CA LEU A 42 -5.58 2.94 3.97
C LEU A 42 -5.86 4.09 4.92
N ALA A 43 -5.27 4.06 6.11
CA ALA A 43 -5.44 5.13 7.07
C ALA A 43 -4.82 6.42 6.55
N SER A 44 -3.62 6.38 5.98
CA SER A 44 -2.98 7.53 5.35
C SER A 44 -3.80 8.05 4.17
N TYR A 45 -4.41 7.17 3.39
CA TYR A 45 -5.25 7.51 2.24
C TYR A 45 -6.57 8.20 2.68
N LEU A 46 -7.22 7.70 3.72
CA LEU A 46 -8.56 8.16 4.14
C LEU A 46 -8.56 9.26 5.21
N LEU A 47 -7.56 9.27 6.10
CA LEU A 47 -7.46 10.21 7.22
C LEU A 47 -6.40 11.30 6.99
N GLY A 48 -5.53 11.13 5.99
CA GLY A 48 -4.35 11.98 5.79
C GLY A 48 -3.25 11.73 6.83
N ASP A 49 -2.26 12.63 6.87
CA ASP A 49 -1.10 12.61 7.79
C ASP A 49 -0.42 11.24 7.89
N SER A 50 0.36 10.90 6.87
CA SER A 50 1.03 9.60 6.75
C SER A 50 1.88 9.26 7.99
N VAL A 51 2.61 10.24 8.54
CA VAL A 51 3.49 10.03 9.69
C VAL A 51 2.69 9.60 10.91
N LEU A 52 1.58 10.30 11.21
CA LEU A 52 0.72 9.94 12.32
C LEU A 52 0.12 8.54 12.13
N GLN A 53 -0.45 8.24 10.95
CA GLN A 53 -1.16 6.98 10.74
C GLN A 53 -0.23 5.77 10.78
N PHE A 54 0.92 5.81 10.09
CA PHE A 54 1.86 4.71 10.15
C PHE A 54 2.41 4.54 11.57
N SER A 55 2.73 5.63 12.29
CA SER A 55 3.26 5.54 13.65
C SER A 55 2.26 4.90 14.63
N THR A 56 0.99 5.31 14.59
CA THR A 56 -0.03 4.76 15.51
C THR A 56 -0.41 3.32 15.16
N ILE A 57 -0.44 2.97 13.87
CA ILE A 57 -0.74 1.61 13.42
C ILE A 57 0.39 0.67 13.79
N ILE A 58 1.64 1.02 13.49
CA ILE A 58 2.81 0.22 13.88
C ILE A 58 2.82 0.04 15.41
N GLY A 59 2.66 1.12 16.17
CA GLY A 59 2.62 1.06 17.64
C GLY A 59 1.52 0.15 18.19
N THR A 60 0.30 0.28 17.65
CA THR A 60 -0.85 -0.56 18.04
C THR A 60 -0.64 -2.02 17.64
N TYR A 61 -0.11 -2.25 16.45
CA TYR A 61 0.12 -3.59 15.89
C TYR A 61 1.21 -4.33 16.66
N LEU A 62 2.34 -3.69 16.96
CA LEU A 62 3.41 -4.23 17.81
C LEU A 62 2.90 -4.57 19.22
N PHE A 63 2.10 -3.69 19.83
CA PHE A 63 1.47 -3.95 21.12
C PHE A 63 0.54 -5.17 21.06
N ALA A 64 -0.31 -5.24 20.02
CA ALA A 64 -1.21 -6.36 19.79
C ALA A 64 -0.44 -7.68 19.60
N MET A 65 0.66 -7.68 18.84
CA MET A 65 1.53 -8.85 18.70
C MET A 65 2.12 -9.29 20.03
N GLY A 66 2.53 -8.36 20.89
CA GLY A 66 2.97 -8.65 22.26
C GLY A 66 1.87 -9.33 23.10
N VAL A 67 0.63 -8.83 23.01
CA VAL A 67 -0.54 -9.43 23.65
C VAL A 67 -0.77 -10.85 23.12
N GLY A 68 -0.76 -11.04 21.80
CA GLY A 68 -0.88 -12.36 21.16
C GLY A 68 0.17 -13.35 21.64
N SER A 69 1.44 -12.93 21.66
CA SER A 69 2.55 -13.75 22.15
C SER A 69 2.39 -14.15 23.62
N TRP A 70 1.85 -13.26 24.45
CA TRP A 70 1.50 -13.58 25.84
C TRP A 70 0.32 -14.56 25.93
N LEU A 71 -0.77 -14.35 25.17
CA LEU A 71 -1.92 -15.25 25.11
C LEU A 71 -1.53 -16.67 24.65
N SER A 72 -0.46 -16.80 23.88
CA SER A 72 0.02 -18.08 23.37
C SER A 72 0.22 -19.12 24.48
N ARG A 73 0.54 -18.68 25.71
CA ARG A 73 0.80 -19.53 26.89
C ARG A 73 -0.40 -20.37 27.31
N TYR A 74 -1.63 -19.89 27.06
CA TYR A 74 -2.85 -20.62 27.42
C TYR A 74 -3.17 -21.78 26.45
N PHE A 75 -2.48 -21.86 25.32
CA PHE A 75 -2.64 -22.94 24.34
C PHE A 75 -1.65 -24.06 24.63
N GLU A 76 -2.06 -25.06 25.41
CA GLU A 76 -1.19 -26.18 25.79
C GLU A 76 -1.47 -27.49 25.03
N ARG A 77 -2.71 -27.69 24.57
CA ARG A 77 -3.17 -28.94 23.94
C ARG A 77 -3.59 -28.70 22.49
N GLN A 78 -3.37 -29.69 21.63
CA GLN A 78 -3.72 -29.64 20.20
C GLN A 78 -3.14 -28.38 19.50
N LEU A 79 -1.84 -28.11 19.68
CA LEU A 79 -1.16 -26.97 19.07
C LEU A 79 -1.40 -26.88 17.55
N PRO A 80 -1.34 -27.99 16.76
CA PRO A 80 -1.61 -27.91 15.32
C PRO A 80 -3.05 -27.47 14.98
N ALA A 81 -4.03 -27.85 15.81
CA ALA A 81 -5.42 -27.46 15.58
C ALA A 81 -5.69 -25.99 15.93
N HIS A 82 -4.99 -25.45 16.94
CA HIS A 82 -5.06 -24.03 17.27
C HIS A 82 -4.32 -23.17 16.24
N PHE A 83 -3.13 -23.59 15.84
CA PHE A 83 -2.37 -22.97 14.75
C PHE A 83 -3.27 -22.83 13.51
N LEU A 84 -3.88 -23.93 13.08
CA LEU A 84 -4.81 -23.94 11.95
C LEU A 84 -6.00 -22.96 12.09
N ARG A 85 -6.59 -22.85 13.29
CA ARG A 85 -7.70 -21.91 13.51
C ARG A 85 -7.24 -20.47 13.44
N ILE A 86 -6.06 -20.18 14.00
CA ILE A 86 -5.45 -18.85 13.96
C ILE A 86 -5.17 -18.48 12.50
N GLU A 87 -4.54 -19.37 11.72
CA GLU A 87 -4.28 -19.15 10.29
C GLU A 87 -5.55 -18.81 9.49
N LEU A 88 -6.65 -19.54 9.73
CA LEU A 88 -7.93 -19.26 9.09
C LEU A 88 -8.56 -17.94 9.57
N MET A 89 -8.40 -17.57 10.83
CA MET A 89 -8.88 -16.29 11.36
C MET A 89 -8.07 -15.12 10.81
N VAL A 90 -6.74 -15.25 10.71
CA VAL A 90 -5.85 -14.27 10.09
C VAL A 90 -6.16 -14.13 8.60
N ALA A 91 -6.36 -15.26 7.90
CA ALA A 91 -6.77 -15.27 6.51
C ALA A 91 -8.05 -14.47 6.28
N LEU A 92 -9.07 -14.69 7.12
CA LEU A 92 -10.37 -14.05 6.97
C LEU A 92 -10.35 -12.59 7.43
N VAL A 93 -9.91 -12.32 8.66
CA VAL A 93 -9.97 -10.97 9.26
C VAL A 93 -8.92 -10.06 8.61
N GLY A 94 -7.69 -10.54 8.44
CA GLY A 94 -6.63 -9.81 7.75
C GLY A 94 -6.94 -9.63 6.27
N GLY A 95 -7.34 -10.71 5.58
CA GLY A 95 -7.65 -10.63 4.15
C GLY A 95 -8.84 -9.72 3.83
N ALA A 96 -9.86 -9.69 4.69
CA ALA A 96 -11.00 -8.79 4.55
C ALA A 96 -10.76 -7.38 5.09
N LEU A 97 -9.63 -7.12 5.77
CA LEU A 97 -9.35 -5.84 6.42
C LEU A 97 -9.46 -4.66 5.45
N PRO A 98 -8.80 -4.67 4.27
CA PRO A 98 -8.89 -3.55 3.36
C PRO A 98 -10.32 -3.29 2.87
N ALA A 99 -11.03 -4.34 2.46
CA ALA A 99 -12.40 -4.24 1.97
C ALA A 99 -13.35 -3.69 3.04
N THR A 100 -13.25 -4.22 4.26
CA THR A 100 -14.13 -3.86 5.38
C THR A 100 -13.92 -2.41 5.78
N LEU A 101 -12.67 -1.95 5.87
CA LEU A 101 -12.36 -0.56 6.22
C LEU A 101 -12.80 0.42 5.14
N PHE A 102 -12.62 0.05 3.86
CA PHE A 102 -13.02 0.88 2.74
C PHE A 102 -14.56 1.04 2.68
N VAL A 103 -15.29 -0.06 2.84
CA VAL A 103 -16.76 -0.05 2.93
C VAL A 103 -17.23 0.71 4.18
N ALA A 104 -16.61 0.49 5.34
CA ALA A 104 -16.98 1.20 6.56
C ALA A 104 -16.82 2.72 6.43
N ASN A 105 -15.74 3.18 5.80
CA ASN A 105 -15.56 4.59 5.49
C ASN A 105 -16.67 5.14 4.58
N ALA A 106 -17.09 4.37 3.57
CA ALA A 106 -18.16 4.78 2.66
C ALA A 106 -19.55 4.87 3.30
N TYR A 107 -19.86 4.06 4.33
CA TYR A 107 -21.18 4.04 4.96
C TYR A 107 -21.26 4.79 6.29
N VAL A 108 -20.24 4.65 7.13
CA VAL A 108 -20.20 5.20 8.48
C VAL A 108 -18.80 5.78 8.73
N PRO A 109 -18.45 6.94 8.13
CA PRO A 109 -17.12 7.54 8.24
C PRO A 109 -16.66 7.71 9.70
N GLY A 110 -17.59 8.03 10.61
CA GLY A 110 -17.30 8.18 12.05
C GLY A 110 -16.85 6.89 12.75
N ALA A 111 -17.19 5.72 12.21
CA ALA A 111 -16.78 4.43 12.76
C ALA A 111 -15.42 3.95 12.22
N PHE A 112 -14.88 4.58 11.18
CA PHE A 112 -13.66 4.13 10.50
C PHE A 112 -12.47 3.96 11.47
N ARG A 113 -12.20 4.98 12.29
CA ARG A 113 -11.06 4.96 13.23
C ARG A 113 -11.20 3.83 14.25
N LEU A 114 -12.39 3.68 14.84
CA LEU A 114 -12.66 2.63 15.81
C LEU A 114 -12.49 1.25 15.18
N LEU A 115 -13.00 1.07 13.97
CA LEU A 115 -12.91 -0.18 13.24
C LEU A 115 -11.48 -0.51 12.82
N LEU A 116 -10.73 0.48 12.31
CA LEU A 116 -9.31 0.38 11.95
C LEU A 116 -8.49 -0.14 13.13
N TYR A 117 -8.51 0.58 14.27
CA TYR A 117 -7.74 0.16 15.44
C TYR A 117 -8.24 -1.16 16.03
N GLY A 118 -9.54 -1.42 15.99
CA GLY A 118 -10.11 -2.71 16.40
C GLY A 118 -9.62 -3.87 15.55
N MET A 119 -9.61 -3.72 14.22
CA MET A 119 -9.12 -4.76 13.30
C MET A 119 -7.61 -4.94 13.39
N VAL A 120 -6.83 -3.86 13.48
CA VAL A 120 -5.37 -3.91 13.70
C VAL A 120 -5.04 -4.64 15.00
N LEU A 121 -5.79 -4.38 16.08
CA LEU A 121 -5.62 -5.09 17.35
C LEU A 121 -5.93 -6.59 17.22
N VAL A 122 -7.01 -6.95 16.52
CA VAL A 122 -7.38 -8.37 16.32
C VAL A 122 -6.34 -9.08 15.46
N VAL A 123 -5.99 -8.53 14.30
CA VAL A 123 -5.01 -9.15 13.38
C VAL A 123 -3.64 -9.23 14.05
N GLY A 124 -3.16 -8.16 14.68
CA GLY A 124 -1.87 -8.17 15.38
C GLY A 124 -1.84 -9.17 16.54
N THR A 125 -2.94 -9.32 17.30
CA THR A 125 -3.02 -10.35 18.35
C THR A 125 -2.97 -11.76 17.76
N LEU A 126 -3.65 -12.00 16.64
CA LEU A 126 -3.63 -13.31 15.98
C LEU A 126 -2.24 -13.63 15.41
N VAL A 127 -1.60 -12.68 14.73
CA VAL A 127 -0.23 -12.83 14.20
C VAL A 127 0.78 -13.03 15.34
N GLY A 128 0.63 -12.31 16.45
CA GLY A 128 1.46 -12.48 17.64
C GLY A 128 1.40 -13.87 18.26
N LEU A 129 0.33 -14.64 18.03
CA LEU A 129 0.22 -16.03 18.48
C LEU A 129 1.07 -16.99 17.65
N GLU A 130 1.38 -16.67 16.39
CA GLU A 130 1.91 -17.61 15.41
C GLU A 130 3.33 -18.06 15.75
N ILE A 131 4.26 -17.12 15.95
CA ILE A 131 5.67 -17.43 16.21
C ILE A 131 5.82 -18.36 17.45
N PRO A 132 5.24 -18.05 18.63
CA PRO A 132 5.33 -18.96 19.78
C PRO A 132 4.63 -20.31 19.57
N LEU A 133 3.56 -20.38 18.78
CA LEU A 133 2.89 -21.65 18.47
C LEU A 133 3.77 -22.51 17.55
N VAL A 134 4.28 -21.96 16.46
CA VAL A 134 5.15 -22.66 15.50
C VAL A 134 6.42 -23.14 16.21
N MET A 135 7.05 -22.30 17.02
CA MET A 135 8.21 -22.69 17.82
C MET A 135 7.89 -23.88 18.74
N ARG A 136 6.73 -23.91 19.40
CA ARG A 136 6.35 -25.04 20.27
C ARG A 136 6.02 -26.31 19.49
N ILE A 137 5.52 -26.20 18.25
CA ILE A 137 5.28 -27.33 17.35
C ILE A 137 6.63 -27.94 16.90
N LEU A 138 7.59 -27.10 16.50
CA LEU A 138 8.91 -27.52 15.99
C LEU A 138 9.92 -27.91 17.07
N LYS A 139 9.72 -27.51 18.34
CA LYS A 139 10.62 -27.81 19.47
C LYS A 139 10.91 -29.31 19.66
N ARG A 140 10.07 -30.20 19.13
CA ARG A 140 10.27 -31.65 19.21
C ARG A 140 11.51 -32.15 18.46
N ASN A 141 11.99 -31.41 17.45
CA ASN A 141 12.99 -31.91 16.49
C ASN A 141 14.27 -31.07 16.41
N VAL A 142 14.26 -29.84 16.92
CA VAL A 142 15.35 -28.87 16.71
C VAL A 142 15.80 -28.27 18.05
N ALA A 143 17.11 -28.06 18.19
CA ALA A 143 17.66 -27.37 19.36
C ALA A 143 17.09 -25.94 19.44
N LEU A 144 16.82 -25.46 20.66
CA LEU A 144 16.14 -24.18 20.87
C LEU A 144 16.84 -23.00 20.17
N LYS A 145 18.18 -22.97 20.21
CA LYS A 145 19.01 -21.93 19.57
C LYS A 145 18.78 -21.90 18.05
N ASP A 146 18.85 -23.06 17.41
CA ASP A 146 18.73 -23.17 15.95
C ASP A 146 17.29 -22.89 15.51
N LEU A 147 16.32 -23.32 16.32
CA LEU A 147 14.90 -23.07 16.05
C LEU A 147 14.55 -21.58 16.07
N VAL A 148 15.00 -20.86 17.11
CA VAL A 148 14.80 -19.41 17.22
C VAL A 148 15.41 -18.71 16.01
N SER A 149 16.66 -19.07 15.66
CA SER A 149 17.35 -18.48 14.51
C SER A 149 16.63 -18.75 13.20
N GLN A 150 16.20 -19.99 12.95
CA GLN A 150 15.52 -20.36 11.71
C GLN A 150 14.18 -19.65 11.57
N VAL A 151 13.33 -19.71 12.59
CA VAL A 151 12.00 -19.10 12.56
C VAL A 151 12.09 -17.59 12.34
N LEU A 152 12.96 -16.88 13.08
CA LEU A 152 13.15 -15.44 12.90
C LEU A 152 13.73 -15.08 11.53
N THR A 153 14.60 -15.93 10.98
CA THR A 153 15.17 -15.70 9.65
C THR A 153 14.10 -15.76 8.56
N PHE A 154 13.24 -16.79 8.59
CA PHE A 154 12.14 -16.90 7.63
C PHE A 154 11.08 -15.80 7.83
N ASP A 155 10.86 -15.39 9.08
CA ASP A 155 9.99 -14.26 9.41
C ASP A 155 10.50 -12.95 8.78
N TYR A 156 11.77 -12.61 9.00
CA TYR A 156 12.37 -11.40 8.42
C TYR A 156 12.49 -11.45 6.89
N LEU A 157 12.73 -12.62 6.31
CA LEU A 157 12.74 -12.77 4.84
C LEU A 157 11.34 -12.56 4.25
N GLY A 158 10.30 -13.10 4.90
CA GLY A 158 8.90 -12.90 4.48
C GLY A 158 8.49 -11.43 4.58
N ALA A 159 8.83 -10.80 5.71
CA ALA A 159 8.61 -9.38 5.95
C ALA A 159 9.32 -8.50 4.89
N LEU A 160 10.60 -8.77 4.59
CA LEU A 160 11.34 -8.02 3.56
C LEU A 160 10.74 -8.19 2.17
N ALA A 161 10.34 -9.41 1.80
CA ALA A 161 9.75 -9.67 0.49
C ALA A 161 8.47 -8.84 0.30
N VAL A 162 7.62 -8.78 1.33
CA VAL A 162 6.37 -8.00 1.27
C VAL A 162 6.59 -6.51 1.41
N SER A 163 7.50 -6.04 2.26
CA SER A 163 7.75 -4.59 2.42
C SER A 163 8.21 -3.95 1.10
N LEU A 164 8.93 -4.70 0.27
CA LEU A 164 9.35 -4.29 -1.07
C LEU A 164 8.25 -4.53 -2.11
N ALA A 165 7.63 -5.71 -2.13
CA ALA A 165 6.61 -6.04 -3.12
C ALA A 165 5.34 -5.20 -2.95
N PHE A 166 4.99 -4.79 -1.73
CA PHE A 166 3.78 -4.04 -1.42
C PHE A 166 3.68 -2.72 -2.18
N PRO A 167 4.62 -1.77 -2.06
CA PRO A 167 4.57 -0.52 -2.81
C PRO A 167 4.96 -0.67 -4.29
N LEU A 168 5.84 -1.62 -4.65
CA LEU A 168 6.40 -1.71 -6.01
C LEU A 168 5.55 -2.56 -6.97
N LEU A 169 4.87 -3.58 -6.47
CA LEU A 169 4.19 -4.58 -7.30
C LEU A 169 2.72 -4.72 -6.92
N LEU A 170 2.43 -4.99 -5.65
CA LEU A 170 1.10 -5.39 -5.19
C LEU A 170 0.09 -4.25 -5.29
N VAL A 171 0.34 -3.13 -4.61
CA VAL A 171 -0.61 -2.00 -4.61
C VAL A 171 -0.78 -1.38 -6.01
N PRO A 172 0.28 -1.13 -6.81
CA PRO A 172 0.10 -0.53 -8.14
C PRO A 172 -0.66 -1.41 -9.13
N HIS A 173 -0.49 -2.74 -9.10
CA HIS A 173 -1.10 -3.64 -10.09
C HIS A 173 -2.40 -4.28 -9.63
N LEU A 174 -2.53 -4.59 -8.33
CA LEU A 174 -3.69 -5.26 -7.77
C LEU A 174 -4.59 -4.31 -6.97
N GLY A 175 -4.07 -3.20 -6.45
CA GLY A 175 -4.80 -2.34 -5.52
C GLY A 175 -4.90 -2.95 -4.11
N LEU A 176 -5.35 -2.16 -3.13
CA LEU A 176 -5.33 -2.52 -1.71
C LEU A 176 -6.28 -3.70 -1.38
N ILE A 177 -7.50 -3.68 -1.92
CA ILE A 177 -8.52 -4.69 -1.61
C ILE A 177 -8.14 -6.07 -2.14
N ARG A 178 -7.78 -6.18 -3.43
CA ARG A 178 -7.37 -7.46 -4.02
C ARG A 178 -6.08 -7.98 -3.38
N THR A 179 -5.14 -7.08 -3.05
CA THR A 179 -3.90 -7.45 -2.35
C THR A 179 -4.19 -8.11 -1.00
N GLY A 180 -5.06 -7.50 -0.17
CA GLY A 180 -5.48 -8.10 1.10
C GLY A 180 -6.12 -9.48 0.93
N LEU A 181 -7.09 -9.59 0.01
CA LEU A 181 -7.80 -10.84 -0.25
C LEU A 181 -6.87 -11.95 -0.79
N LEU A 182 -5.91 -11.61 -1.67
CA LEU A 182 -4.92 -12.54 -2.20
C LEU A 182 -4.06 -13.13 -1.09
N PHE A 183 -3.57 -12.31 -0.17
CA PHE A 183 -2.78 -12.79 0.97
C PHE A 183 -3.65 -13.56 1.97
N GLY A 184 -4.91 -13.18 2.14
CA GLY A 184 -5.90 -14.00 2.84
C GLY A 184 -5.98 -15.41 2.24
N LEU A 185 -6.02 -15.53 0.91
CA LEU A 185 -6.01 -16.83 0.22
C LEU A 185 -4.70 -17.58 0.45
N MET A 186 -3.55 -16.92 0.37
CA MET A 186 -2.25 -17.53 0.65
C MET A 186 -2.21 -18.11 2.08
N ASN A 187 -2.71 -17.37 3.07
CA ASN A 187 -2.77 -17.83 4.45
C ASN A 187 -3.76 -18.99 4.63
N ALA A 188 -4.91 -18.96 3.94
CA ALA A 188 -5.85 -20.08 3.91
C ALA A 188 -5.26 -21.33 3.23
N VAL A 189 -4.40 -21.18 2.22
CA VAL A 189 -3.65 -22.28 1.60
C VAL A 189 -2.65 -22.89 2.59
N VAL A 190 -1.96 -22.07 3.39
CA VAL A 190 -1.11 -22.56 4.49
C VAL A 190 -1.93 -23.36 5.49
N ALA A 191 -3.13 -22.91 5.86
CA ALA A 191 -4.06 -23.66 6.70
C ALA A 191 -4.43 -25.02 6.08
N VAL A 192 -4.79 -25.08 4.79
CA VAL A 192 -5.07 -26.35 4.10
C VAL A 192 -3.86 -27.27 4.10
N TRP A 193 -2.67 -26.72 3.85
CA TRP A 193 -1.43 -27.47 3.89
C TRP A 193 -1.15 -28.06 5.28
N ALA A 194 -1.41 -27.28 6.35
CA ALA A 194 -1.29 -27.74 7.73
C ALA A 194 -2.30 -28.86 8.06
N VAL A 195 -3.54 -28.79 7.56
CA VAL A 195 -4.51 -29.89 7.69
C VAL A 195 -3.96 -31.18 7.08
N TRP A 196 -3.37 -31.08 5.88
CA TRP A 196 -2.80 -32.24 5.19
C TRP A 196 -1.61 -32.83 5.98
N LEU A 197 -0.73 -31.97 6.49
CA LEU A 197 0.47 -32.34 7.25
C LEU A 197 0.13 -33.03 8.57
N PHE A 198 -0.84 -32.50 9.33
CA PHE A 198 -1.22 -32.96 10.66
C PHE A 198 -2.51 -33.78 10.67
N ARG A 199 -2.93 -34.35 9.53
CA ARG A 199 -4.19 -35.10 9.38
C ARG A 199 -4.39 -36.24 10.38
N TRP A 200 -3.29 -36.78 10.93
CA TRP A 200 -3.28 -37.86 11.91
C TRP A 200 -3.24 -37.38 13.37
N GLU A 201 -2.89 -36.11 13.61
CA GLU A 201 -2.79 -35.51 14.95
C GLU A 201 -4.03 -34.67 15.32
N ILE A 202 -4.78 -34.20 14.32
CA ILE A 202 -5.93 -33.31 14.50
C ILE A 202 -7.21 -34.10 14.80
N ARG A 203 -7.88 -33.73 15.88
CA ARG A 203 -9.24 -34.23 16.19
C ARG A 203 -10.27 -33.49 15.34
N ARG A 204 -11.34 -34.18 14.92
CA ARG A 204 -12.43 -33.62 14.08
C ARG A 204 -11.94 -33.04 12.73
N LEU A 205 -11.13 -33.80 11.99
CA LEU A 205 -10.60 -33.43 10.67
C LEU A 205 -11.68 -32.84 9.72
N ARG A 206 -12.87 -33.44 9.67
CA ARG A 206 -13.98 -32.97 8.82
C ARG A 206 -14.38 -31.51 9.09
N ALA A 207 -14.41 -31.09 10.36
CA ALA A 207 -14.76 -29.72 10.72
C ALA A 207 -13.69 -28.72 10.25
N HIS A 208 -12.42 -29.10 10.35
CA HIS A 208 -11.31 -28.30 9.89
C HIS A 208 -11.26 -28.17 8.36
N VAL A 209 -11.52 -29.26 7.63
CA VAL A 209 -11.63 -29.23 6.16
C VAL A 209 -12.80 -28.36 5.72
N LEU A 210 -13.96 -28.48 6.36
CA LEU A 210 -15.13 -27.65 6.06
C LEU A 210 -14.85 -26.17 6.32
N ALA A 211 -14.17 -25.85 7.43
CA ALA A 211 -13.76 -24.48 7.74
C ALA A 211 -12.80 -23.91 6.67
N CYS A 212 -11.82 -24.69 6.22
CA CYS A 212 -10.92 -24.29 5.14
C CYS A 212 -11.69 -24.01 3.84
N ALA A 213 -12.61 -24.91 3.46
CA ALA A 213 -13.42 -24.75 2.26
C ALA A 213 -14.33 -23.51 2.34
N ALA A 214 -14.91 -23.25 3.52
CA ALA A 214 -15.74 -22.07 3.75
C ALA A 214 -14.93 -20.77 3.66
N VAL A 215 -13.76 -20.70 4.29
CA VAL A 215 -12.89 -19.51 4.25
C VAL A 215 -12.35 -19.27 2.84
N LEU A 216 -11.87 -20.31 2.15
CA LEU A 216 -11.43 -20.20 0.76
C LEU A 216 -12.57 -19.74 -0.15
N GLY A 217 -13.77 -20.31 0.00
CA GLY A 217 -14.95 -19.91 -0.75
C GLY A 217 -15.30 -18.43 -0.53
N ALA A 218 -15.28 -17.98 0.73
CA ALA A 218 -15.56 -16.58 1.07
C ALA A 218 -14.51 -15.62 0.49
N LEU A 219 -13.22 -15.95 0.60
CA LEU A 219 -12.13 -15.13 0.07
C LEU A 219 -12.11 -15.11 -1.46
N LEU A 220 -12.37 -16.24 -2.13
CA LEU A 220 -12.49 -16.30 -3.59
C LEU A 220 -13.69 -15.49 -4.09
N ALA A 221 -14.83 -15.58 -3.40
CA ALA A 221 -16.01 -14.76 -3.71
C ALA A 221 -15.69 -13.27 -3.52
N GLY A 222 -15.00 -12.91 -2.44
CA GLY A 222 -14.51 -11.56 -2.20
C GLY A 222 -13.57 -11.07 -3.31
N LEU A 223 -12.64 -11.91 -3.76
CA LEU A 223 -11.68 -11.57 -4.82
C LEU A 223 -12.39 -11.38 -6.17
N ALA A 224 -13.35 -12.24 -6.51
CA ALA A 224 -14.16 -12.10 -7.72
C ALA A 224 -15.02 -10.83 -7.69
N GLY A 225 -15.48 -10.41 -6.51
CA GLY A 225 -16.25 -9.18 -6.30
C GLY A 225 -15.42 -7.93 -6.02
N ALA A 226 -14.09 -8.01 -6.01
CA ALA A 226 -13.23 -6.95 -5.49
C ALA A 226 -13.35 -5.62 -6.26
N ASP A 227 -13.53 -5.69 -7.58
CA ASP A 227 -13.71 -4.47 -8.40
C ASP A 227 -15.02 -3.78 -8.08
N HIS A 228 -16.10 -4.55 -7.95
CA HIS A 228 -17.40 -4.01 -7.56
C HIS A 228 -17.33 -3.37 -6.17
N ILE A 229 -16.64 -3.99 -5.21
CA ILE A 229 -16.45 -3.41 -3.87
C ILE A 229 -15.68 -2.09 -3.97
N THR A 230 -14.61 -2.05 -4.76
CA THR A 230 -13.75 -0.87 -4.93
C THR A 230 -14.54 0.28 -5.57
N THR A 231 -15.13 0.05 -6.74
CA THR A 231 -15.90 1.08 -7.46
C THR A 231 -17.10 1.56 -6.64
N PHE A 232 -17.84 0.64 -6.01
CA PHE A 232 -19.01 1.00 -5.20
C PHE A 232 -18.65 1.87 -3.99
N ALA A 233 -17.54 1.54 -3.32
CA ALA A 233 -17.07 2.34 -2.19
C ALA A 233 -16.50 3.69 -2.63
N GLU A 234 -15.80 3.76 -3.76
CA GLU A 234 -15.34 5.02 -4.35
C GLU A 234 -16.53 5.91 -4.74
N ASP A 235 -17.55 5.38 -5.43
CA ASP A 235 -18.76 6.11 -5.87
C ASP A 235 -19.55 6.73 -4.70
N LYS A 236 -19.46 6.14 -3.51
CA LYS A 236 -20.12 6.69 -2.31
C LYS A 236 -19.21 7.64 -1.53
N PHE A 237 -17.90 7.44 -1.60
CA PHE A 237 -16.91 8.33 -1.00
C PHE A 237 -16.90 9.69 -1.69
N TYR A 238 -16.86 9.69 -3.02
CA TYR A 238 -17.02 10.90 -3.80
C TYR A 238 -18.51 11.12 -4.03
N GLN A 239 -19.14 12.06 -3.32
CA GLN A 239 -20.61 12.28 -3.33
C GLN A 239 -21.27 12.46 -4.71
N ASP A 240 -20.46 12.64 -5.76
CA ASP A 240 -20.85 12.84 -7.14
C ASP A 240 -20.30 11.70 -8.02
N ARG A 241 -20.95 11.43 -9.16
CA ARG A 241 -20.57 10.32 -10.06
C ARG A 241 -19.12 10.44 -10.53
N ILE A 242 -18.34 9.37 -10.41
CA ILE A 242 -17.00 9.28 -11.00
C ILE A 242 -17.12 9.27 -12.53
N VAL A 243 -16.50 10.26 -13.17
CA VAL A 243 -16.45 10.36 -14.65
C VAL A 243 -15.09 9.95 -15.21
N PHE A 244 -14.05 10.02 -14.38
CA PHE A 244 -12.72 9.53 -14.72
C PHE A 244 -12.03 8.98 -13.48
N SER A 245 -11.32 7.88 -13.62
CA SER A 245 -10.49 7.31 -12.56
C SER A 245 -9.28 6.64 -13.16
N ALA A 246 -8.09 7.01 -12.68
CA ALA A 246 -6.83 6.42 -13.09
C ALA A 246 -5.86 6.32 -11.92
N ALA A 247 -4.95 5.35 -11.98
CA ALA A 247 -3.84 5.25 -11.04
C ALA A 247 -2.53 5.46 -11.81
N SER A 248 -1.72 6.41 -11.35
CA SER A 248 -0.34 6.61 -11.78
C SER A 248 0.62 6.03 -10.74
N PRO A 249 1.92 5.91 -11.05
CA PRO A 249 2.95 5.59 -10.04
C PRO A 249 3.03 6.60 -8.89
N TYR A 250 2.48 7.81 -9.08
CA TYR A 250 2.53 8.89 -8.10
C TYR A 250 1.25 8.98 -7.26
N GLN A 251 0.08 8.72 -7.88
CA GLN A 251 -1.20 8.98 -7.23
C GLN A 251 -2.41 8.33 -7.92
N ARG A 252 -3.49 8.19 -7.16
CA ARG A 252 -4.84 7.89 -7.66
C ARG A 252 -5.53 9.19 -8.06
N ILE A 253 -5.84 9.33 -9.34
CA ILE A 253 -6.51 10.47 -9.94
C ILE A 253 -7.99 10.12 -10.13
N VAL A 254 -8.89 10.86 -9.48
CA VAL A 254 -10.34 10.69 -9.63
C VAL A 254 -10.96 12.02 -10.01
N VAL A 255 -11.75 12.04 -11.07
CA VAL A 255 -12.61 13.17 -11.40
C VAL A 255 -14.05 12.75 -11.24
N THR A 256 -14.81 13.53 -10.48
CA THR A 256 -16.26 13.38 -10.36
C THR A 256 -16.98 14.52 -11.04
N ASN A 257 -18.23 14.27 -11.45
CA ASN A 257 -19.11 15.28 -12.02
C ASN A 257 -20.45 15.25 -11.31
N GLY A 258 -20.84 16.41 -10.78
CA GLY A 258 -22.07 16.60 -10.02
C GLY A 258 -22.83 17.84 -10.43
N LYS A 259 -23.81 18.23 -9.60
CA LYS A 259 -24.61 19.45 -9.83
C LYS A 259 -23.76 20.75 -9.79
N LEU A 260 -22.60 20.69 -9.14
CA LEU A 260 -21.69 21.83 -8.97
C LEU A 260 -20.50 21.78 -9.94
N GLY A 261 -20.57 20.94 -10.98
CA GLY A 261 -19.51 20.75 -11.96
C GLY A 261 -18.51 19.66 -11.58
N HIS A 262 -17.32 19.74 -12.17
CA HIS A 262 -16.26 18.77 -12.01
C HIS A 262 -15.45 19.00 -10.73
N ARG A 263 -14.99 17.90 -10.12
CA ARG A 263 -14.09 17.92 -8.96
C ARG A 263 -12.95 16.96 -9.19
N LEU A 264 -11.73 17.42 -8.95
CA LEU A 264 -10.53 16.58 -8.99
C LEU A 264 -10.15 16.15 -7.59
N PHE A 265 -9.91 14.87 -7.41
CA PHE A 265 -9.37 14.28 -6.20
C PHE A 265 -8.06 13.55 -6.53
N LEU A 266 -7.04 13.83 -5.71
CA LEU A 266 -5.77 13.11 -5.75
C LEU A 266 -5.59 12.38 -4.43
N ASN A 267 -5.48 11.05 -4.51
CA ASN A 267 -5.45 10.18 -3.35
C ASN A 267 -6.62 10.43 -2.37
N GLY A 268 -7.82 10.71 -2.89
CA GLY A 268 -9.00 11.00 -2.07
C GLY A 268 -9.14 12.45 -1.58
N ASN A 269 -8.09 13.27 -1.71
CA ASN A 269 -8.11 14.67 -1.28
C ASN A 269 -8.60 15.58 -2.42
N LEU A 270 -9.61 16.41 -2.14
CA LEU A 270 -10.10 17.40 -3.09
C LEU A 270 -8.99 18.39 -3.43
N GLN A 271 -8.66 18.50 -4.72
CA GLN A 271 -7.69 19.47 -5.23
C GLN A 271 -8.36 20.73 -5.73
N PHE A 272 -9.40 20.57 -6.56
CA PHE A 272 -10.21 21.70 -7.01
C PHE A 272 -11.66 21.28 -7.25
N ALA A 273 -12.56 22.26 -7.18
CA ALA A 273 -13.91 22.17 -7.69
C ALA A 273 -14.13 23.26 -8.75
N GLU A 274 -14.70 22.89 -9.90
CA GLU A 274 -14.91 23.78 -11.05
C GLU A 274 -15.58 25.11 -10.67
N ARG A 275 -16.49 25.09 -9.69
CA ARG A 275 -17.24 26.28 -9.28
C ARG A 275 -16.40 27.34 -8.57
N ASP A 276 -15.33 26.98 -7.89
CA ASP A 276 -14.58 27.89 -7.02
C ASP A 276 -13.06 27.82 -7.16
N GLU A 277 -12.54 26.99 -8.07
CA GLU A 277 -11.10 26.89 -8.37
C GLU A 277 -10.47 28.26 -8.69
N TYR A 278 -11.23 29.16 -9.33
CA TYR A 278 -10.76 30.51 -9.64
C TYR A 278 -10.28 31.26 -8.39
N ARG A 279 -10.90 31.04 -7.22
CA ARG A 279 -10.51 31.72 -5.98
C ARG A 279 -9.12 31.33 -5.52
N TYR A 280 -8.72 30.08 -5.77
CA TYR A 280 -7.39 29.59 -5.46
C TYR A 280 -6.39 30.06 -6.52
N HIS A 281 -6.67 29.83 -7.80
CA HIS A 281 -5.72 30.13 -8.87
C HIS A 281 -5.49 31.63 -9.08
N GLU A 282 -6.53 32.46 -9.00
CA GLU A 282 -6.38 33.91 -9.09
C GLU A 282 -5.54 34.46 -7.93
N ALA A 283 -5.78 33.97 -6.70
CA ALA A 283 -5.03 34.40 -5.51
C ALA A 283 -3.58 33.89 -5.51
N LEU A 284 -3.33 32.72 -6.10
CA LEU A 284 -1.99 32.17 -6.26
C LEU A 284 -1.17 32.96 -7.29
N VAL A 285 -1.79 33.34 -8.41
CA VAL A 285 -1.08 33.88 -9.58
C VAL A 285 -1.01 35.41 -9.56
N HIS A 286 -2.15 36.10 -9.43
CA HIS A 286 -2.21 37.53 -9.71
C HIS A 286 -1.36 38.40 -8.77
N PRO A 287 -1.24 38.13 -7.46
CA PRO A 287 -0.38 38.92 -6.59
C PRO A 287 1.09 38.91 -7.03
N ALA A 288 1.63 37.75 -7.39
CA ALA A 288 3.01 37.62 -7.84
C ALA A 288 3.25 38.30 -9.19
N MET A 289 2.34 38.09 -10.14
CA MET A 289 2.43 38.67 -11.48
C MET A 289 2.32 40.20 -11.46
N ALA A 290 1.39 40.73 -10.66
CA ALA A 290 1.21 42.17 -10.50
C ALA A 290 2.41 42.84 -9.80
N ALA A 291 3.00 42.18 -8.79
CA ALA A 291 4.18 42.71 -8.09
C ALA A 291 5.42 42.80 -9.00
N HIS A 292 5.56 41.89 -9.97
CA HIS A 292 6.64 41.95 -10.96
C HIS A 292 6.40 43.01 -12.06
N GLY A 293 5.14 43.31 -12.37
CA GLY A 293 4.73 44.35 -13.34
C GLY A 293 4.79 43.93 -14.82
N SER A 294 5.87 43.31 -15.28
CA SER A 294 6.00 42.79 -16.66
C SER A 294 6.71 41.42 -16.72
N PRO A 295 6.09 40.37 -16.16
CA PRO A 295 6.64 39.02 -16.21
C PRO A 295 6.66 38.49 -17.66
N ARG A 296 7.81 37.95 -18.09
CA ARG A 296 8.02 37.41 -19.45
C ARG A 296 8.17 35.89 -19.47
N LYS A 297 8.99 35.36 -18.56
CA LYS A 297 9.24 33.93 -18.40
C LYS A 297 8.76 33.50 -17.01
N VAL A 298 7.87 32.52 -16.97
CA VAL A 298 7.26 32.05 -15.72
C VAL A 298 7.50 30.55 -15.59
N ALA A 299 7.94 30.10 -14.42
CA ALA A 299 8.01 28.68 -14.09
C ALA A 299 6.89 28.33 -13.10
N VAL A 300 6.18 27.24 -13.36
CA VAL A 300 5.14 26.69 -12.49
C VAL A 300 5.61 25.31 -12.05
N LEU A 301 5.71 25.11 -10.73
CA LEU A 301 6.20 23.86 -10.13
C LEU A 301 5.02 23.11 -9.54
N GLY A 302 4.63 22.01 -10.17
CA GLY A 302 3.34 21.35 -9.99
C GLY A 302 2.22 22.04 -10.77
N GLY A 303 0.96 21.73 -10.46
CA GLY A 303 -0.19 22.36 -11.13
C GLY A 303 -0.51 21.73 -12.49
N GLY A 304 -0.31 20.42 -12.63
CA GLY A 304 -0.60 19.64 -13.84
C GLY A 304 -2.04 19.73 -14.38
N ASP A 305 -2.98 20.31 -13.62
CA ASP A 305 -4.34 20.63 -14.11
C ASP A 305 -4.38 21.82 -15.08
N GLY A 306 -3.36 22.69 -15.07
CA GLY A 306 -3.21 23.83 -15.98
C GLY A 306 -4.05 25.07 -15.63
N MET A 307 -4.78 25.09 -14.51
CA MET A 307 -5.59 26.25 -14.11
C MET A 307 -4.74 27.45 -13.72
N ALA A 308 -3.63 27.23 -13.00
CA ALA A 308 -2.67 28.31 -12.72
C ALA A 308 -2.06 28.87 -14.01
N VAL A 309 -1.73 27.99 -14.98
CA VAL A 309 -1.21 28.39 -16.29
C VAL A 309 -2.24 29.23 -17.06
N ARG A 310 -3.52 28.87 -17.01
CA ARG A 310 -4.61 29.66 -17.59
C ARG A 310 -4.62 31.10 -17.08
N GLU A 311 -4.42 31.29 -15.77
CA GLU A 311 -4.36 32.62 -15.16
C GLU A 311 -3.09 33.40 -15.55
N ILE A 312 -1.95 32.72 -15.65
CA ILE A 312 -0.67 33.31 -16.09
C ILE A 312 -0.78 33.82 -17.54
N LEU A 313 -1.39 33.04 -18.43
CA LEU A 313 -1.50 33.36 -19.85
C LEU A 313 -2.41 34.58 -20.15
N LYS A 314 -3.18 35.07 -19.16
CA LYS A 314 -3.93 36.33 -19.26
C LYS A 314 -3.04 37.57 -19.35
N TYR A 315 -1.76 37.48 -18.95
CA TYR A 315 -0.81 38.60 -18.99
C TYR A 315 -0.16 38.70 -20.37
N PRO A 316 -0.35 39.80 -21.13
CA PRO A 316 0.19 39.94 -22.48
C PRO A 316 1.72 39.97 -22.55
N SER A 317 2.40 40.30 -21.45
CA SER A 317 3.87 40.32 -21.39
C SER A 317 4.49 38.93 -21.34
N VAL A 318 3.70 37.88 -21.06
CA VAL A 318 4.22 36.51 -20.93
C VAL A 318 4.56 35.95 -22.30
N GLU A 319 5.85 35.68 -22.47
CA GLU A 319 6.49 35.12 -23.66
C GLU A 319 6.60 33.59 -23.55
N SER A 320 6.89 33.04 -22.35
CA SER A 320 6.98 31.60 -22.12
C SER A 320 6.57 31.17 -20.70
N VAL A 321 5.94 30.00 -20.60
CA VAL A 321 5.60 29.35 -19.32
C VAL A 321 6.17 27.93 -19.31
N THR A 322 7.04 27.62 -18.34
CA THR A 322 7.52 26.25 -18.11
C THR A 322 6.71 25.63 -16.98
N LEU A 323 5.94 24.58 -17.29
CA LEU A 323 5.20 23.80 -16.31
C LEU A 323 6.00 22.54 -15.98
N VAL A 324 6.48 22.42 -14.74
CA VAL A 324 7.22 21.26 -14.26
C VAL A 324 6.29 20.42 -13.39
N GLU A 325 5.83 19.28 -13.90
CA GLU A 325 4.87 18.41 -13.21
C GLU A 325 5.44 17.00 -13.06
N LEU A 326 5.43 16.48 -11.83
CA LEU A 326 5.98 15.17 -11.51
C LEU A 326 5.21 14.04 -12.21
N ASP A 327 3.88 14.14 -12.24
CA ASP A 327 3.02 13.09 -12.78
C ASP A 327 2.62 13.38 -14.25
N PRO A 328 3.17 12.66 -15.25
CA PRO A 328 2.80 12.86 -16.65
C PRO A 328 1.33 12.53 -16.94
N GLN A 329 0.69 11.71 -16.09
CA GLN A 329 -0.72 11.38 -16.28
C GLN A 329 -1.61 12.60 -16.02
N MET A 330 -1.21 13.52 -15.14
CA MET A 330 -1.94 14.77 -14.91
C MET A 330 -1.92 15.66 -16.14
N THR A 331 -0.75 15.96 -16.69
CA THR A 331 -0.62 16.85 -17.84
C THR A 331 -1.25 16.27 -19.09
N GLN A 332 -1.11 14.96 -19.33
CA GLN A 332 -1.78 14.27 -20.44
C GLN A 332 -3.30 14.34 -20.31
N LEU A 333 -3.82 14.04 -19.12
CA LEU A 333 -5.26 14.07 -18.87
C LEU A 333 -5.87 15.45 -19.13
N PHE A 334 -5.22 16.52 -18.65
CA PHE A 334 -5.70 17.90 -18.80
C PHE A 334 -5.35 18.56 -20.15
N SER A 335 -4.55 17.92 -20.99
CA SER A 335 -4.26 18.38 -22.37
C SER A 335 -5.03 17.64 -23.46
N GLN A 336 -5.38 16.37 -23.23
CA GLN A 336 -5.96 15.49 -24.25
C GLN A 336 -7.44 15.14 -24.01
N HIS A 337 -7.91 15.15 -22.76
CA HIS A 337 -9.30 14.79 -22.47
C HIS A 337 -10.21 16.01 -22.61
N ASP A 338 -11.01 16.06 -23.67
CA ASP A 338 -11.88 17.20 -24.05
C ASP A 338 -12.54 17.92 -22.86
N THR A 339 -13.17 17.17 -21.96
CA THR A 339 -13.87 17.76 -20.79
C THR A 339 -12.93 18.46 -19.83
N LEU A 340 -11.73 17.92 -19.57
CA LEU A 340 -10.79 18.45 -18.59
C LEU A 340 -9.94 19.57 -19.20
N THR A 341 -9.60 19.45 -20.48
CA THR A 341 -8.99 20.53 -21.26
C THR A 341 -9.89 21.76 -21.33
N ARG A 342 -11.23 21.61 -21.37
CA ARG A 342 -12.13 22.76 -21.27
C ARG A 342 -12.04 23.48 -19.92
N LEU A 343 -11.78 22.76 -18.82
CA LEU A 343 -11.72 23.38 -17.49
C LEU A 343 -10.54 24.36 -17.38
N ASN A 344 -9.37 24.00 -17.94
CA ASN A 344 -8.21 24.90 -18.01
C ASN A 344 -8.22 25.84 -19.23
N GLY A 345 -9.30 25.85 -20.02
CA GLY A 345 -9.42 26.71 -21.21
C GLY A 345 -8.44 26.37 -22.33
N GLY A 346 -7.91 25.13 -22.36
CA GLY A 346 -6.87 24.73 -23.31
C GLY A 346 -5.49 25.29 -23.01
N ALA A 347 -5.26 25.81 -21.79
CA ALA A 347 -4.01 26.48 -21.43
C ALA A 347 -2.76 25.62 -21.65
N LEU A 348 -2.85 24.31 -21.38
CA LEU A 348 -1.72 23.39 -21.56
C LEU A 348 -1.32 23.18 -23.03
N ASN A 349 -2.19 23.55 -23.97
CA ASN A 349 -1.96 23.46 -25.42
C ASN A 349 -1.55 24.81 -26.03
N ASP A 350 -1.42 25.89 -25.24
CA ASP A 350 -0.93 27.18 -25.74
C ASP A 350 0.54 27.05 -26.18
N PRO A 351 0.94 27.56 -27.36
CA PRO A 351 2.31 27.42 -27.87
C PRO A 351 3.39 28.05 -26.98
N ARG A 352 3.02 28.93 -26.05
CA ARG A 352 3.93 29.51 -25.07
C ARG A 352 4.22 28.59 -23.89
N VAL A 353 3.51 27.46 -23.77
CA VAL A 353 3.63 26.52 -22.64
C VAL A 353 4.56 25.38 -23.00
N HIS A 354 5.51 25.11 -22.11
CA HIS A 354 6.45 24.00 -22.21
C HIS A 354 6.29 23.11 -20.99
N ILE A 355 5.82 21.88 -21.22
CA ILE A 355 5.59 20.90 -20.15
C ILE A 355 6.85 20.06 -19.98
N VAL A 356 7.36 20.00 -18.76
CA VAL A 356 8.49 19.17 -18.35
C VAL A 356 7.98 18.20 -17.29
N ASN A 357 8.00 16.90 -17.61
CA ASN A 357 7.61 15.88 -16.64
C ASN A 357 8.82 15.42 -15.82
N ALA A 358 9.05 16.07 -14.68
CA ALA A 358 10.18 15.83 -13.80
C ALA A 358 9.87 16.27 -12.36
N ASP A 359 10.71 15.82 -11.42
CA ASP A 359 10.71 16.39 -10.07
C ASP A 359 11.18 17.85 -10.12
N ALA A 360 10.37 18.76 -9.56
CA ALA A 360 10.63 20.20 -9.61
C ALA A 360 11.93 20.59 -8.90
N PHE A 361 12.30 19.90 -7.82
CA PHE A 361 13.52 20.20 -7.07
C PHE A 361 14.76 19.78 -7.85
N GLN A 362 14.73 18.59 -8.47
CA GLN A 362 15.79 18.14 -9.37
C GLN A 362 15.91 19.04 -10.61
N TRP A 363 14.79 19.45 -11.21
CA TRP A 363 14.80 20.35 -12.36
C TRP A 363 15.45 21.70 -12.03
N LEU A 364 15.11 22.31 -10.88
CA LEU A 364 15.74 23.55 -10.42
C LEU A 364 17.25 23.41 -10.19
N GLN A 365 17.73 22.24 -9.78
CA GLN A 365 19.16 22.00 -9.55
C GLN A 365 19.95 21.84 -10.85
N GLN A 366 19.33 21.32 -11.92
CA GLN A 366 20.00 21.11 -13.21
C GLN A 366 20.41 22.44 -13.85
N ASP A 367 19.61 23.49 -13.69
CA ASP A 367 19.93 24.85 -14.15
C ASP A 367 20.86 25.62 -13.18
N ALA A 368 21.13 25.09 -11.99
CA ALA A 368 21.93 25.74 -10.95
C ALA A 368 23.43 25.43 -11.02
N VAL A 369 23.91 24.63 -11.99
CA VAL A 369 25.35 24.48 -12.27
C VAL A 369 25.79 25.71 -13.06
N PRO A 370 26.55 26.66 -12.47
CA PRO A 370 27.02 27.81 -13.19
C PRO A 370 28.05 27.39 -14.23
N ASP A 371 28.07 28.14 -15.33
CA ASP A 371 29.00 28.09 -16.45
C ASP A 371 30.45 28.43 -16.03
N THR A 372 31.03 27.65 -15.10
CA THR A 372 32.45 27.71 -14.72
C THR A 372 33.23 26.57 -15.34
N ALA A 373 33.14 26.45 -16.66
CA ALA A 373 34.16 25.77 -17.45
C ALA A 373 34.48 26.69 -18.64
N GLY A 374 35.48 27.56 -18.43
CA GLY A 374 36.06 28.37 -19.51
C GLY A 374 36.57 27.52 -20.68
N PRO A 375 36.86 28.14 -21.83
CA PRO A 375 37.16 27.40 -23.05
C PRO A 375 38.55 26.76 -22.94
N GLY A 376 38.61 25.44 -23.11
CA GLY A 376 39.82 24.78 -23.62
C GLY A 376 40.31 23.57 -22.84
N GLN A 377 40.64 22.54 -23.63
CA GLN A 377 41.32 21.27 -23.36
C GLN A 377 40.33 20.11 -23.26
N GLY A 378 40.07 19.31 -24.30
CA GLY A 378 41.04 18.73 -25.22
C GLY A 378 41.51 17.39 -24.65
N ALA A 379 40.76 16.32 -24.90
CA ALA A 379 41.21 14.92 -24.87
C ALA A 379 40.05 14.04 -25.36
N SER A 380 40.07 13.50 -26.58
CA SER A 380 40.74 12.25 -26.97
C SER A 380 40.28 11.04 -26.14
N ALA A 381 39.47 10.20 -26.80
CA ALA A 381 39.22 8.80 -26.46
C ALA A 381 40.54 8.00 -26.42
N PRO A 382 40.58 6.80 -25.82
CA PRO A 382 39.75 5.65 -26.22
C PRO A 382 38.76 5.16 -25.16
#